data_AF-A0A2D8EMU4-F1
#
_entry.id   AF-A0A2D8EMU4-F1
#
_cell.length_a   1.000
_cell.length_b   1.000
_cell.length_c   1.000
_cell.angle_alpha   90.00
_cell.angle_beta   90.00
_cell.angle_gamma   90.00
#
_symmetry.space_group_name_H-M   'P 1'
#
loop_
_entity.id
_entity.type
_entity.pdbx_description
1 polymer ?
#
loop_
_entity_poly.entity_id
_entity_poly.type
_entity_poly.pdbx_seq_one_letter_code
_entity_poly.pdbx_strand_id
1 'polypeptide(L)'
;MMFDYIVFGIIDNAVMILGAMTGYEVEKYLPKQLQKGLGAVFGAGIGNAVSDFLGGAGSGSWDLAFGTALGCLIGLVFIPMFVYIGKLRKLYKRNI
;
A
#
# COMPACT_ATOMS: atom_id res chain seq x y z
N MET A 1 17.70 -18.78 0.35
CA MET A 1 16.48 -19.62 0.34
C MET A 1 15.92 -19.75 1.77
N MET A 2 14.63 -19.51 1.98
CA MET A 2 13.92 -19.32 3.28
C MET A 2 14.39 -18.13 4.12
N PHE A 3 15.67 -18.08 4.52
CA PHE A 3 16.19 -17.00 5.34
C PHE A 3 16.02 -15.63 4.67
N ASP A 4 16.31 -15.53 3.36
CA ASP A 4 16.12 -14.29 2.59
C ASP A 4 14.65 -13.85 2.52
N TYR A 5 13.70 -14.80 2.52
CA TYR A 5 12.27 -14.49 2.53
C TYR A 5 11.78 -14.02 3.90
N ILE A 6 12.37 -14.55 4.99
CA ILE A 6 12.12 -14.07 6.35
C ILE A 6 12.68 -12.64 6.50
N VAL A 7 13.90 -12.40 6.02
CA VAL A 7 14.50 -11.05 6.01
C VAL A 7 13.67 -10.08 5.18
N PHE A 8 13.22 -10.50 3.99
CA PHE A 8 12.27 -9.74 3.17
C PHE A 8 11.02 -9.38 3.97
N GLY A 9 10.36 -10.37 4.59
CA GLY A 9 9.12 -10.15 5.34
C GLY A 9 9.31 -9.27 6.58
N ILE A 10 10.47 -9.33 7.23
CA ILE A 10 10.81 -8.44 8.36
C ILE A 10 10.94 -7.00 7.85
N ILE A 11 11.69 -6.78 6.77
CA ILE A 11 11.87 -5.46 6.19
C ILE A 11 10.51 -4.92 5.71
N ASP A 12 9.75 -5.73 4.97
CA ASP A 12 8.44 -5.39 4.41
C ASP A 12 7.46 -4.85 5.48
N ASN A 13 7.32 -5.57 6.59
CA ASN A 13 6.44 -5.13 7.67
C ASN A 13 7.01 -4.00 8.51
N ALA A 14 8.34 -3.92 8.69
CA ALA A 14 8.97 -2.91 9.53
C ALA A 14 8.86 -1.49 8.94
N VAL A 15 9.11 -1.30 7.64
CA VAL A 15 8.99 0.04 7.03
C VAL A 15 7.53 0.48 6.98
N MET A 16 6.58 -0.43 6.74
CA MET A 16 5.16 -0.14 6.82
C MET A 16 4.78 0.35 8.24
N ILE A 17 5.19 -0.37 9.29
CA ILE A 17 4.91 0.01 10.68
C ILE A 17 5.57 1.34 11.03
N LEU A 18 6.82 1.56 10.62
CA LEU A 18 7.51 2.83 10.84
C LEU A 18 6.82 4.00 10.14
N GLY A 19 6.39 3.83 8.88
CA GLY A 19 5.62 4.84 8.14
C GLY A 19 4.29 5.16 8.81
N ALA A 20 3.59 4.14 9.31
CA ALA A 20 2.33 4.29 10.03
C ALA A 20 2.52 4.96 11.41
N MET A 21 3.55 4.60 12.17
CA MET A 21 3.83 5.13 13.50
C MET A 21 4.42 6.55 13.47
N THR A 22 5.22 6.88 12.45
CA THR A 22 5.80 8.23 12.31
C THR A 22 4.81 9.27 11.80
N GLY A 23 3.61 8.85 11.39
CA GLY A 23 2.58 9.76 10.91
C GLY A 23 3.00 10.47 9.62
N TYR A 24 3.77 9.80 8.76
CA TYR A 24 4.14 10.37 7.46
C TYR A 24 2.87 10.46 6.60
N GLU A 25 2.18 11.59 6.71
CA GLU A 25 0.92 11.85 6.01
C GLU A 25 1.20 12.15 4.53
N VAL A 26 1.53 11.11 3.76
CA VAL A 26 1.57 11.16 2.29
C VAL A 26 0.21 11.64 1.75
N GLU A 27 -0.85 11.41 2.52
CA GLU A 27 -2.21 11.92 2.33
C GLU A 27 -2.27 13.42 2.03
N LYS A 28 -1.40 14.24 2.64
CA LYS A 28 -1.38 15.71 2.46
C LYS A 28 -1.09 16.11 1.02
N TYR A 29 -0.38 15.27 0.27
CA TYR A 29 -0.05 15.50 -1.14
C TYR A 29 -1.10 14.92 -2.10
N LEU A 30 -2.04 14.12 -1.60
CA LEU A 30 -3.14 13.59 -2.41
C LEU A 30 -4.26 14.64 -2.60
N PRO A 31 -5.06 14.54 -3.67
CA PRO A 31 -6.23 15.39 -3.89
C PRO A 31 -7.17 15.39 -2.67
N LYS A 32 -7.80 16.53 -2.36
CA LYS A 32 -8.73 16.69 -1.21
C LYS A 32 -9.83 15.63 -1.12
N GLN A 33 -10.21 15.05 -2.26
CA GLN A 33 -11.21 13.97 -2.35
C GLN A 33 -10.71 12.65 -1.76
N LEU A 34 -9.40 12.42 -1.79
CA LEU A 34 -8.74 11.22 -1.26
C LEU A 34 -8.22 11.45 0.16
N GLN A 35 -8.01 12.70 0.61
CA GLN A 35 -7.55 13.02 1.97
C GLN A 35 -8.48 12.56 3.11
N LYS A 36 -9.76 12.27 2.86
CA LYS A 36 -10.69 11.76 3.89
C LYS A 36 -10.69 10.23 3.89
N GLY A 37 -9.92 9.63 4.81
CA GLY A 37 -9.92 8.19 5.10
C GLY A 37 -9.29 7.29 4.02
N LEU A 38 -9.28 7.71 2.75
CA LEU A 38 -8.59 7.03 1.66
C LEU A 38 -7.10 7.37 1.60
N GLY A 39 -6.71 8.53 2.12
CA GLY A 39 -5.33 8.97 2.23
C GLY A 39 -4.53 7.97 3.02
N ALA A 40 -5.06 7.51 4.16
CA ALA A 40 -4.42 6.49 4.99
C ALA A 40 -4.20 5.17 4.25
N VAL A 41 -5.17 4.75 3.42
CA VAL A 41 -5.07 3.51 2.63
C VAL A 41 -4.02 3.65 1.52
N PHE A 42 -3.99 4.80 0.84
CA PHE A 42 -2.98 5.10 -0.16
C PHE A 42 -1.59 5.28 0.46
N GLY A 43 -1.49 5.95 1.61
CA GLY A 43 -0.24 6.14 2.35
C GLY A 43 0.32 4.82 2.85
N ALA A 44 -0.52 3.95 3.42
CA ALA A 44 -0.14 2.59 3.80
C ALA A 44 0.34 1.78 2.60
N GLY A 45 -0.37 1.85 1.47
CA GLY A 45 0.01 1.13 0.25
C GLY A 45 1.28 1.65 -0.42
N ILE A 46 1.55 2.95 -0.37
CA ILE A 46 2.84 3.54 -0.80
C ILE A 46 3.96 3.10 0.15
N GLY A 47 3.70 3.11 1.46
CA GLY A 47 4.63 2.59 2.47
C GLY A 47 4.99 1.12 2.22
N ASN A 48 4.00 0.29 1.87
CA ASN A 48 4.21 -1.10 1.49
C ASN A 48 5.07 -1.22 0.22
N ALA A 49 4.78 -0.45 -0.84
CA ALA A 49 5.56 -0.49 -2.07
C ALA A 49 7.05 -0.11 -1.85
N VAL A 50 7.33 0.86 -0.98
CA VAL A 50 8.70 1.22 -0.59
C VAL A 50 9.35 0.11 0.22
N SER A 51 8.59 -0.53 1.09
CA SER A 51 9.06 -1.63 1.92
C SER A 51 9.40 -2.89 1.11
N ASP A 52 8.52 -3.27 0.19
CA ASP A 52 8.70 -4.33 -0.79
C ASP A 52 9.96 -4.14 -1.64
N PHE A 53 10.21 -2.89 -2.07
CA PHE A 53 11.43 -2.53 -2.80
C PHE A 53 12.68 -2.75 -1.94
N LEU A 54 12.67 -2.25 -0.70
CA LEU A 54 13.81 -2.36 0.22
C LEU A 54 14.04 -3.80 0.67
N GLY A 55 12.98 -4.57 0.91
CA GLY A 55 13.05 -5.99 1.23
C GLY A 55 13.61 -6.79 0.08
N GLY A 56 13.16 -6.53 -1.15
CA GLY A 56 13.67 -7.19 -2.36
C GLY A 56 15.14 -6.86 -2.62
N ALA A 57 15.52 -5.58 -2.48
CA ALA A 57 16.91 -5.15 -2.61
C ALA A 57 17.80 -5.78 -1.52
N GLY A 58 17.30 -5.86 -0.29
CA GLY A 58 17.98 -6.52 0.84
C GLY A 58 18.17 -8.02 0.64
N SER A 59 17.29 -8.68 -0.13
CA SER A 59 17.46 -10.09 -0.54
C SER A 59 18.46 -10.30 -1.68
N GLY A 60 19.00 -9.22 -2.26
CA GLY A 60 19.93 -9.27 -3.39
C GLY A 60 19.26 -9.52 -4.75
N SER A 61 17.92 -9.53 -4.82
CA SER A 61 17.17 -9.74 -6.05
C SER A 61 16.49 -8.45 -6.52
N TRP A 62 17.05 -7.84 -7.56
CA TRP A 62 16.48 -6.63 -8.17
C TRP A 62 15.15 -6.91 -8.87
N ASP A 63 14.99 -8.08 -9.47
CA ASP A 63 13.72 -8.49 -10.08
C ASP A 63 12.61 -8.58 -9.03
N LEU A 64 12.93 -9.11 -7.84
CA LEU A 64 12.00 -9.14 -6.72
C LEU A 64 11.68 -7.71 -6.25
N ALA A 65 12.70 -6.87 -6.03
CA ALA A 65 12.54 -5.50 -5.55
C ALA A 65 11.63 -4.66 -6.45
N PHE A 66 11.93 -4.60 -7.75
CA PHE A 66 11.14 -3.81 -8.69
C PHE A 66 9.79 -4.48 -9.00
N GLY A 67 9.76 -5.81 -9.09
CA GLY A 67 8.54 -6.57 -9.37
C GLY A 67 7.47 -6.39 -8.29
N THR A 68 7.82 -6.54 -7.01
CA THR A 68 6.88 -6.38 -5.90
C THR A 68 6.47 -4.93 -5.70
N ALA A 69 7.42 -3.98 -5.78
CA ALA A 69 7.12 -2.56 -5.64
C ALA A 69 6.17 -2.05 -6.74
N LEU A 70 6.42 -2.40 -8.01
CA LEU A 70 5.53 -2.05 -9.13
C LEU A 70 4.17 -2.75 -9.00
N GLY A 71 4.15 -4.02 -8.59
CA GLY A 71 2.93 -4.76 -8.31
C GLY A 71 2.07 -4.08 -7.25
N CYS A 72 2.67 -3.62 -6.15
CA CYS A 72 1.97 -2.87 -5.11
C CYS A 72 1.43 -1.53 -5.62
N LEU A 73 2.22 -0.76 -6.38
CA LEU A 73 1.76 0.50 -6.98
C LEU A 73 0.57 0.31 -7.94
N ILE A 74 0.60 -0.75 -8.77
CA ILE A 74 -0.53 -1.13 -9.63
C ILE A 74 -1.75 -1.50 -8.77
N GLY A 75 -1.52 -2.22 -7.66
CA GLY A 75 -2.54 -2.56 -6.66
C GLY A 75 -3.30 -1.34 -6.13
N LEU A 76 -2.61 -0.22 -5.90
CA LEU A 76 -3.23 1.02 -5.40
C LEU A 76 -4.30 1.58 -6.35
N VAL A 77 -4.21 1.30 -7.65
CA VAL A 77 -5.20 1.71 -8.65
C VAL A 77 -6.57 1.05 -8.39
N PHE A 78 -6.61 -0.10 -7.70
CA PHE A 78 -7.86 -0.77 -7.35
C PHE A 78 -8.60 -0.15 -6.15
N ILE A 79 -7.92 0.65 -5.32
CA ILE A 79 -8.55 1.34 -4.18
C ILE A 79 -9.79 2.15 -4.60
N PRO A 80 -9.73 3.06 -5.60
CA PRO A 80 -10.91 3.80 -6.05
C PRO A 80 -12.01 2.89 -6.61
N MET A 81 -11.65 1.76 -7.23
CA MET A 81 -12.61 0.78 -7.75
C MET A 81 -13.41 0.15 -6.59
N PHE A 82 -12.73 -0.30 -5.53
CA PHE A 82 -13.40 -0.86 -4.34
C PHE A 82 -14.29 0.16 -3.63
N VAL A 83 -13.86 1.42 -3.57
CA VAL A 83 -14.67 2.53 -3.02
C VAL A 83 -15.95 2.72 -3.83
N TYR A 84 -15.85 2.70 -5.16
CA TYR A 84 -17.00 2.85 -6.05
C TYR A 84 -18.01 1.72 -5.86
N ILE A 85 -17.54 0.47 -5.79
CA ILE A 85 -18.38 -0.72 -5.50
C ILE A 85 -19.05 -0.60 -4.13
N GLY A 86 -18.32 -0.16 -3.10
CA GLY A 86 -18.88 0.06 -1.77
C GLY A 86 -19.98 1.12 -1.74
N LYS A 87 -19.82 2.21 -2.49
CA LYS A 87 -20.85 3.25 -2.65
C LYS A 87 -22.10 2.72 -3.36
N LEU A 88 -21.93 1.95 -4.45
CA LEU A 88 -23.04 1.31 -5.16
C LEU A 88 -23.86 0.39 -4.25
N ARG A 89 -23.19 -0.44 -3.43
CA ARG A 89 -23.87 -1.32 -2.47
C ARG A 89 -24.70 -0.56 -1.44
N LYS A 90 -24.20 0.58 -0.94
CA LYS A 90 -24.95 1.46 -0.02
C LYS A 90 -26.16 2.10 -0.68
N LEU A 91 -26.04 2.54 -1.95
CA LEU A 91 -27.16 3.10 -2.70
C LEU A 91 -28.28 2.07 -2.94
N TYR A 92 -27.92 0.85 -3.33
CA TYR A 92 -28.87 -0.24 -3.52
C TYR A 92 -29.64 -0.56 -2.23
N LYS A 93 -28.94 -0.70 -1.09
CA LYS A 93 -29.58 -0.94 0.21
C LYS A 93 -30.48 0.19 0.72
N ARG A 94 -30.34 1.41 0.21
CA ARG A 94 -31.17 2.57 0.62
C ARG A 94 -32.44 2.71 -0.21
N ASN A 95 -32.50 2.06 -1.37
CA ASN A 95 -33.66 2.04 -2.27
C ASN A 95 -34.55 0.79 -2.10
N ILE A 96 -34.25 -0.04 -1.09
CA ILE A 96 -35.08 -1.15 -0.59
C ILE A 96 -35.54 -0.74 0.80
#